data_AF-A0A0A1FH76-F1
#
_entry.id   AF-A0A0A1FH76-F1
#
_cell.length_a   1.000
_cell.length_b   1.000
_cell.length_c   1.000
_cell.angle_alpha   90.00
_cell.angle_beta   90.00
_cell.angle_gamma   90.00
#
_symmetry.space_group_name_H-M   'P 1'
#
loop_
_entity.id
_entity.type
_entity.pdbx_description
1 polymer ?
#
loop_
_entity_poly.entity_id
_entity_poly.type
_entity_poly.pdbx_seq_one_letter_code
_entity_poly.pdbx_strand_id
1 'polypeptide(L)'
;MRKESPFAWPGFEIIDATAVTPKDAFQRQQVQNDRLLPGDKEQFKPSADVVNNSALMLALDKAMDRNHDGKLDVNELKSALAVPEIAQGVTRIIGRYQSEWGGDMTRWTALTPLMKNGEGVWTKELERIQKLQWWPQVSTVKSLPSPTVLHFHPIGFIGNFNVGESDCKARFLKISSIILIHEGGYVNDPKDSGGATNKGIAWNAWQAYAKEDLGVEPTLENLIALTNDQACKIYLNRYWEPKGFCKIRNEKTALMIYDWSITSGQAIKKIQELLNLDFGKNIVDNNHMTDETIDAVNSIEDQDNLIEKIGKTRKKYYESLAYQADGKPGKNIKFLNGWLNRVDDCLNYHGR
;
A
#
# COMPACT_ATOMS: atom_id res chain seq x y z
N MET A 1 -21.31 -3.84 2.99
CA MET A 1 -20.02 -3.88 2.28
C MET A 1 -20.23 -4.49 0.89
N ARG A 2 -19.84 -3.81 -0.19
CA ARG A 2 -19.80 -4.42 -1.54
C ARG A 2 -18.69 -5.47 -1.53
N LYS A 3 -19.03 -6.72 -1.85
CA LYS A 3 -18.03 -7.77 -2.13
C LYS A 3 -17.41 -7.42 -3.48
N GLU A 4 -16.19 -6.91 -3.47
CA GLU A 4 -15.42 -6.67 -4.69
C GLU A 4 -14.62 -7.92 -5.08
N SER A 5 -14.37 -8.07 -6.38
CA SER A 5 -13.62 -9.19 -6.94
C SER A 5 -12.16 -9.21 -6.43
N PRO A 6 -11.50 -10.38 -6.32
CA PRO A 6 -10.04 -10.45 -6.08
C PRO A 6 -9.19 -9.71 -7.12
N PHE A 7 -9.78 -9.41 -8.28
CA PHE A 7 -9.16 -8.64 -9.37
C PHE A 7 -9.67 -7.19 -9.46
N ALA A 8 -10.44 -6.74 -8.46
CA ALA A 8 -10.81 -5.34 -8.35
C ALA A 8 -9.56 -4.52 -8.03
N TRP A 9 -9.50 -3.31 -8.57
CA TRP A 9 -8.46 -2.33 -8.29
C TRP A 9 -9.12 -1.16 -7.55
N PRO A 10 -9.25 -1.24 -6.21
CA PRO A 10 -9.98 -0.24 -5.45
C PRO A 10 -9.38 1.16 -5.64
N GLY A 11 -10.25 2.11 -5.97
CA GLY A 11 -9.84 3.49 -6.22
C GLY A 11 -9.22 3.73 -7.60
N PHE A 12 -9.32 2.78 -8.54
CA PHE A 12 -9.05 3.01 -9.96
C PHE A 12 -10.34 3.07 -10.76
N GLU A 13 -10.35 3.91 -11.78
CA GLU A 13 -11.43 3.97 -12.77
C GLU A 13 -10.98 3.23 -14.04
N ILE A 14 -11.66 2.13 -14.35
CA ILE A 14 -11.40 1.36 -15.58
C ILE A 14 -12.27 1.94 -16.69
N ILE A 15 -11.63 2.35 -17.78
CA ILE A 15 -12.28 3.01 -18.90
C ILE A 15 -12.08 2.20 -20.16
N ASP A 16 -13.16 1.91 -20.87
CA ASP A 16 -13.06 1.32 -22.19
C ASP A 16 -12.69 2.38 -23.23
N ALA A 17 -11.45 2.32 -23.71
CA ALA A 17 -10.90 3.23 -24.71
C ALA A 17 -10.83 2.59 -26.10
N THR A 18 -11.47 1.44 -26.33
CA THR A 18 -11.41 0.72 -27.61
C THR A 18 -12.07 1.45 -28.78
N ALA A 19 -12.93 2.43 -28.51
CA ALA A 19 -13.56 3.26 -29.53
C ALA A 19 -12.59 4.25 -30.21
N VAL A 20 -11.46 4.58 -29.57
CA VAL A 20 -10.47 5.50 -30.12
C VAL A 20 -9.51 4.72 -31.03
N THR A 21 -9.51 5.05 -32.32
CA THR A 21 -8.59 4.42 -33.28
C THR A 21 -7.26 5.17 -33.37
N PRO A 22 -6.15 4.50 -33.75
CA PRO A 22 -4.87 5.18 -33.99
C PRO A 22 -4.97 6.30 -35.02
N LYS A 23 -5.82 6.10 -36.04
CA LYS A 23 -6.11 7.11 -37.07
C LYS A 23 -6.74 8.36 -36.46
N ASP A 24 -7.80 8.20 -35.67
CA ASP A 24 -8.50 9.34 -35.07
C ASP A 24 -7.59 10.08 -34.08
N ALA A 25 -6.83 9.33 -33.26
CA ALA A 25 -5.86 9.91 -32.33
C ALA A 25 -4.76 10.71 -33.05
N PHE A 26 -4.23 10.18 -34.16
CA PHE A 26 -3.24 10.88 -34.98
C PHE A 26 -3.82 12.15 -35.60
N GLN A 27 -5.02 12.09 -36.18
CA GLN A 27 -5.69 13.25 -36.76
C GLN A 27 -5.96 14.34 -35.72
N ARG A 28 -6.40 13.96 -34.51
CA ARG A 28 -6.53 14.90 -33.37
C ARG A 28 -5.20 15.57 -33.04
N GLN A 29 -4.11 14.81 -32.93
CA GLN A 29 -2.80 15.35 -32.60
C GLN A 29 -2.33 16.39 -33.64
N GLN A 30 -2.59 16.14 -34.93
CA GLN A 30 -2.27 17.09 -35.99
C GLN A 30 -3.10 18.37 -35.89
N VAL A 31 -4.39 18.26 -35.53
CA VAL A 31 -5.27 19.42 -35.28
C VAL A 31 -4.79 20.26 -34.09
N GLN A 32 -4.36 19.64 -33.00
CA GLN A 32 -3.91 20.35 -31.80
C GLN A 32 -2.57 21.06 -31.97
N ASN A 33 -1.63 20.47 -32.71
CA ASN A 33 -0.29 21.03 -32.89
C ASN A 33 -0.20 22.10 -33.99
N ASP A 34 -1.33 22.45 -34.63
CA ASP A 34 -1.41 23.30 -35.83
C ASP A 34 -0.43 22.89 -36.96
N ARG A 35 -0.05 21.60 -37.00
CA ARG A 35 0.83 21.01 -38.03
C ARG A 35 0.03 20.52 -39.24
N LEU A 36 -0.83 21.38 -39.75
CA LEU A 36 -1.79 21.02 -40.81
C LEU A 36 -1.39 21.68 -42.13
N LEU A 37 -1.53 20.93 -43.23
CA LEU A 37 -1.54 21.54 -44.56
C LEU A 37 -2.88 22.25 -44.78
N PRO A 38 -2.97 23.24 -45.70
CA PRO A 38 -4.22 23.93 -45.99
C PRO A 38 -5.33 22.93 -46.37
N GLY A 39 -6.47 22.97 -45.68
CA GLY A 39 -7.62 22.07 -45.88
C GLY A 39 -7.68 20.84 -44.95
N ASP A 40 -6.57 20.41 -44.35
CA ASP A 40 -6.54 19.24 -43.46
C ASP A 40 -7.30 19.50 -42.13
N LYS A 41 -7.40 20.76 -41.69
CA LYS A 41 -8.05 21.14 -40.40
C LYS A 41 -9.55 20.84 -40.37
N GLU A 42 -10.26 21.11 -41.47
CA GLU A 42 -11.69 20.84 -41.58
C GLU A 42 -11.98 19.35 -41.74
N GLN A 43 -11.10 18.65 -42.46
CA GLN A 43 -11.22 17.21 -42.69
C GLN A 43 -10.96 16.39 -41.42
N PHE A 44 -10.05 16.82 -40.55
CA PHE A 44 -9.64 16.07 -39.36
C PHE A 44 -10.47 16.41 -38.12
N LYS A 45 -11.27 17.49 -38.17
CA LYS A 45 -12.12 17.93 -37.07
C LYS A 45 -13.09 16.84 -36.56
N PRO A 46 -13.80 16.08 -37.41
CA PRO A 46 -14.70 15.03 -36.92
C PRO A 46 -13.98 13.95 -36.10
N SER A 47 -12.81 13.52 -36.53
CA SER A 47 -11.98 12.56 -35.79
C SER A 47 -11.46 13.15 -34.49
N ALA A 48 -11.05 14.43 -34.50
CA ALA A 48 -10.67 15.13 -33.27
C ALA A 48 -11.83 15.20 -32.27
N ASP A 49 -13.05 15.48 -32.73
CA ASP A 49 -14.25 15.53 -31.91
C ASP A 49 -14.61 14.14 -31.34
N VAL A 50 -14.49 13.06 -32.12
CA VAL A 50 -14.67 11.69 -31.63
C VAL A 50 -13.72 11.38 -30.48
N VAL A 51 -12.45 11.74 -30.61
CA VAL A 51 -11.46 11.47 -29.55
C VAL A 51 -11.71 12.36 -28.34
N ASN A 52 -11.95 13.67 -28.52
CA ASN A 52 -12.24 14.60 -27.43
C ASN A 52 -13.47 14.16 -26.61
N ASN A 53 -14.50 13.62 -27.26
CA ASN A 53 -15.70 13.12 -26.59
C ASN A 53 -15.59 11.64 -26.15
N SER A 54 -14.42 11.01 -26.29
CA SER A 54 -14.23 9.63 -25.85
C SER A 54 -14.24 9.53 -24.33
N ALA A 55 -14.65 8.37 -23.81
CA ALA A 55 -14.68 8.12 -22.36
C ALA A 55 -13.32 8.34 -21.69
N LEU A 56 -12.22 8.03 -22.38
CA LEU A 56 -10.87 8.25 -21.88
C LEU A 56 -10.55 9.74 -21.75
N MET A 57 -10.84 10.53 -22.79
CA MET A 57 -10.58 11.96 -22.76
C MET A 57 -11.46 12.66 -21.71
N LEU A 58 -12.75 12.34 -21.65
CA LEU A 58 -13.66 12.92 -20.66
C LEU A 58 -13.25 12.60 -19.21
N ALA A 59 -12.71 11.41 -18.95
CA ALA A 59 -12.21 11.09 -17.62
C ALA A 59 -10.89 11.78 -17.29
N LEU A 60 -10.01 11.94 -18.28
CA LEU A 60 -8.80 12.74 -18.12
C LEU A 60 -9.14 14.22 -17.89
N ASP A 61 -10.11 14.78 -18.62
CA ASP A 61 -10.65 16.13 -18.42
C ASP A 61 -11.22 16.25 -17.00
N LYS A 62 -12.10 15.32 -16.59
CA LYS A 62 -12.65 15.31 -15.22
C LYS A 62 -11.54 15.24 -14.14
N ALA A 63 -10.43 14.57 -14.42
CA ALA A 63 -9.32 14.42 -13.49
C ALA A 63 -8.37 15.64 -13.46
N MET A 64 -8.31 16.45 -14.52
CA MET A 64 -7.28 17.50 -14.70
C MET A 64 -7.82 18.91 -14.98
N ASP A 65 -8.94 19.03 -15.68
CA ASP A 65 -9.46 20.27 -16.25
C ASP A 65 -10.08 21.18 -15.17
N ARG A 66 -9.22 22.02 -14.57
CA ARG A 66 -9.59 23.04 -13.60
C ARG A 66 -9.93 24.40 -14.23
N ASN A 67 -9.54 24.66 -15.47
CA ASN A 67 -9.82 25.93 -16.15
C ASN A 67 -11.14 25.88 -16.96
N HIS A 68 -11.72 24.67 -17.10
CA HIS A 68 -12.95 24.38 -17.84
C HIS A 68 -12.90 24.84 -19.31
N ASP A 69 -11.71 24.86 -19.90
CA ASP A 69 -11.53 25.30 -21.29
C ASP A 69 -11.71 24.17 -22.31
N GLY A 70 -11.81 22.92 -21.84
CA GLY A 70 -12.03 21.72 -22.66
C GLY A 70 -10.86 21.38 -23.59
N LYS A 71 -9.65 21.91 -23.36
CA LYS A 71 -8.47 21.74 -24.21
C LYS A 71 -7.32 21.07 -23.49
N LEU A 72 -7.43 19.77 -23.29
CA LEU A 72 -6.36 18.96 -22.72
C LEU A 72 -5.07 19.00 -23.57
N ASP A 73 -4.09 19.76 -23.09
CA ASP A 73 -2.77 19.94 -23.70
C ASP A 73 -1.62 19.38 -22.84
N VAL A 74 -0.41 19.34 -23.42
CA VAL A 74 0.79 18.77 -22.74
C VAL A 74 1.21 19.59 -21.52
N ASN A 75 0.97 20.90 -21.51
CA ASN A 75 1.32 21.77 -20.39
C ASN A 75 0.33 21.60 -19.23
N GLU A 76 -0.94 21.38 -19.52
CA GLU A 76 -1.95 21.03 -18.53
C GLU A 76 -1.65 19.67 -17.91
N LEU A 77 -1.29 18.66 -18.72
CA LEU A 77 -0.86 17.36 -18.18
C LEU A 77 0.38 17.50 -17.27
N LYS A 78 1.37 18.30 -17.67
CA LYS A 78 2.56 18.58 -16.83
C LYS A 78 2.19 19.28 -15.54
N SER A 79 1.30 20.27 -15.60
CA SER A 79 0.85 21.04 -14.43
C SER A 79 0.01 20.18 -13.49
N ALA A 80 -0.85 19.32 -14.06
CA ALA A 80 -1.64 18.34 -13.34
C ALA A 80 -0.78 17.31 -12.60
N LEU A 81 0.28 16.81 -13.25
CA LEU A 81 1.23 15.88 -12.63
C LEU A 81 2.11 16.53 -11.54
N ALA A 82 2.27 17.86 -11.56
CA ALA A 82 3.04 18.58 -10.54
C ALA A 82 2.25 18.79 -9.23
N VAL A 83 0.93 18.65 -9.24
CA VAL A 83 0.06 18.78 -8.06
C VAL A 83 -0.31 17.39 -7.56
N PRO A 84 0.11 16.97 -6.35
CA PRO A 84 -0.06 15.59 -5.88
C PRO A 84 -1.51 15.05 -5.94
N GLU A 85 -2.49 15.88 -5.55
CA GLU A 85 -3.91 15.51 -5.56
C GLU A 85 -4.46 15.27 -6.97
N ILE A 86 -4.02 16.06 -7.95
CA ILE A 86 -4.45 15.96 -9.35
C ILE A 86 -3.73 14.80 -10.03
N ALA A 87 -2.42 14.67 -9.79
CA ALA A 87 -1.62 13.53 -10.24
C ALA A 87 -2.22 12.19 -9.75
N GLN A 88 -2.78 12.15 -8.53
CA GLN A 88 -3.44 10.96 -8.01
C GLN A 88 -4.70 10.60 -8.81
N GLY A 89 -5.52 11.58 -9.22
CA GLY A 89 -6.68 11.34 -10.08
C GLY A 89 -6.31 10.74 -11.43
N VAL A 90 -5.30 11.32 -12.09
CA VAL A 90 -4.84 10.89 -13.43
C VAL A 90 -4.19 9.50 -13.39
N THR A 91 -3.33 9.25 -12.41
CA THR A 91 -2.60 7.99 -12.27
C THR A 91 -3.49 6.80 -11.90
N ARG A 92 -4.74 7.06 -11.49
CA ARG A 92 -5.75 6.06 -11.13
C ARG A 92 -6.72 5.71 -12.26
N ILE A 93 -6.50 6.24 -13.47
CA ILE A 93 -7.24 5.83 -14.66
C ILE A 93 -6.55 4.62 -15.31
N ILE A 94 -7.33 3.57 -15.61
CA ILE A 94 -6.88 2.39 -16.34
C ILE A 94 -7.57 2.37 -17.69
N GLY A 95 -6.81 2.56 -18.77
CA GLY A 95 -7.34 2.47 -20.12
C GLY A 95 -7.38 1.03 -20.61
N ARG A 96 -8.55 0.55 -21.05
CA ARG A 96 -8.69 -0.71 -21.78
C ARG A 96 -8.65 -0.41 -23.28
N TYR A 97 -7.59 -0.83 -23.96
CA TYR A 97 -7.50 -0.73 -25.41
C TYR A 97 -6.61 -1.82 -25.99
N GLN A 98 -6.70 -2.00 -27.30
CA GLN A 98 -5.98 -3.06 -28.01
C GLN A 98 -4.47 -2.77 -28.06
N SER A 99 -3.68 -3.68 -27.49
CA SER A 99 -2.21 -3.65 -27.46
C SER A 99 -1.61 -3.55 -28.86
N GLU A 100 -0.42 -2.95 -28.96
CA GLU A 100 0.39 -2.91 -30.18
C GLU A 100 0.89 -4.30 -30.61
N TRP A 101 0.92 -5.25 -29.68
CA TRP A 101 1.48 -6.59 -29.90
C TRP A 101 0.47 -7.63 -30.38
N GLY A 102 -0.73 -7.19 -30.78
CA GLY A 102 -1.75 -8.06 -31.36
C GLY A 102 -2.82 -7.26 -32.11
N GLY A 103 -3.91 -7.95 -32.45
CA GLY A 103 -4.98 -7.35 -33.25
C GLY A 103 -4.72 -7.34 -34.75
N ASP A 104 -5.65 -6.74 -35.49
CA ASP A 104 -5.58 -6.64 -36.94
C ASP A 104 -4.68 -5.47 -37.38
N MET A 105 -3.86 -5.70 -38.42
CA MET A 105 -3.03 -4.67 -39.04
C MET A 105 -3.84 -3.58 -39.75
N THR A 106 -5.12 -3.83 -40.07
CA THR A 106 -5.99 -2.84 -40.72
C THR A 106 -6.04 -1.49 -39.99
N ARG A 107 -5.96 -1.50 -38.66
CA ARG A 107 -5.94 -0.25 -37.87
C ARG A 107 -4.67 0.58 -38.08
N TRP A 108 -3.55 -0.08 -38.37
CA TRP A 108 -2.28 0.57 -38.62
C TRP A 108 -2.23 1.03 -40.08
N THR A 109 -2.61 0.17 -41.03
CA THR A 109 -2.64 0.55 -42.46
C THR A 109 -3.64 1.68 -42.75
N ALA A 110 -4.65 1.90 -41.90
CA ALA A 110 -5.53 3.07 -41.95
C ALA A 110 -4.80 4.42 -41.80
N LEU A 111 -3.57 4.43 -41.26
CA LEU A 111 -2.71 5.62 -41.17
C LEU A 111 -1.95 5.91 -42.46
N THR A 112 -1.77 4.91 -43.35
CA THR A 112 -0.95 5.05 -44.56
C THR A 112 -1.31 6.29 -45.42
N PRO A 113 -2.59 6.61 -45.67
CA PRO A 113 -2.95 7.82 -46.43
C PRO A 113 -2.52 9.13 -45.76
N LEU A 114 -2.26 9.12 -44.46
CA LEU A 114 -1.89 10.30 -43.67
C LEU A 114 -0.37 10.53 -43.64
N MET A 115 0.43 9.56 -44.06
CA MET A 115 1.90 9.60 -43.93
C MET A 115 2.60 10.38 -45.06
N LYS A 116 1.88 10.79 -46.11
CA LYS A 116 2.32 11.68 -47.21
C LYS A 116 3.80 11.43 -47.60
N ASN A 117 4.69 12.39 -47.33
CA ASN A 117 6.11 12.35 -47.73
C ASN A 117 6.98 11.33 -46.96
N GLY A 118 6.42 10.64 -45.95
CA GLY A 118 7.10 9.66 -45.11
C GLY A 118 6.82 8.20 -45.46
N GLU A 119 6.19 7.92 -46.60
CA GLU A 119 5.70 6.58 -46.98
C GLU A 119 6.77 5.47 -46.90
N GLY A 120 8.01 5.76 -47.30
CA GLY A 120 9.10 4.79 -47.23
C GLY A 120 9.48 4.40 -45.79
N VAL A 121 9.53 5.38 -44.89
CA VAL A 121 9.76 5.15 -43.45
C VAL A 121 8.58 4.43 -42.83
N TRP A 122 7.36 4.84 -43.17
CA TRP A 122 6.13 4.26 -42.68
C TRP A 122 5.97 2.78 -43.08
N THR A 123 6.34 2.42 -44.31
CA THR A 123 6.32 1.02 -44.76
C THR A 123 7.24 0.15 -43.91
N LYS A 124 8.43 0.64 -43.55
CA LYS A 124 9.34 -0.05 -42.63
C LYS A 124 8.79 -0.14 -41.21
N GLU A 125 8.04 0.87 -40.78
CA GLU A 125 7.38 0.85 -39.49
C GLU A 125 6.24 -0.17 -39.44
N LEU A 126 5.44 -0.31 -40.50
CA LEU A 126 4.44 -1.37 -40.62
C LEU A 126 5.07 -2.77 -40.57
N GLU A 127 6.20 -2.98 -41.27
CA GLU A 127 6.98 -4.24 -41.18
C GLU A 127 7.44 -4.51 -39.74
N ARG A 128 7.90 -3.47 -39.02
CA ARG A 128 8.36 -3.56 -37.63
C ARG A 128 7.21 -3.92 -36.68
N ILE A 129 6.08 -3.23 -36.80
CA ILE A 129 4.86 -3.48 -36.01
C ILE A 129 4.38 -4.92 -36.23
N GLN A 130 4.31 -5.37 -37.48
CA GLN A 130 3.91 -6.74 -37.80
C GLN A 130 4.81 -7.79 -37.13
N LYS A 131 6.13 -7.55 -37.07
CA LYS A 131 7.09 -8.45 -36.38
C LYS A 131 6.93 -8.45 -34.86
N LEU A 132 6.43 -7.36 -34.28
CA LEU A 132 6.17 -7.25 -32.84
C LEU A 132 4.83 -7.85 -32.41
N GLN A 133 3.96 -8.23 -33.34
CA GLN A 133 2.70 -8.89 -33.03
C GLN A 133 2.92 -10.37 -32.67
N TRP A 134 2.94 -10.65 -31.36
CA TRP A 134 3.13 -12.02 -30.84
C TRP A 134 1.85 -12.64 -30.29
N TRP A 135 0.78 -11.87 -30.05
CA TRP A 135 -0.46 -12.40 -29.47
C TRP A 135 -1.06 -13.61 -30.20
N PRO A 136 -1.08 -13.67 -31.55
CA PRO A 136 -1.57 -14.84 -32.27
C PRO A 136 -0.76 -16.11 -31.99
N GLN A 137 0.52 -15.98 -31.64
CA GLN A 137 1.42 -17.13 -31.39
C GLN A 137 1.13 -17.82 -30.06
N VAL A 138 0.43 -17.13 -29.15
CA VAL A 138 0.14 -17.58 -27.78
C VAL A 138 -1.36 -17.74 -27.52
N SER A 139 -2.20 -17.62 -28.55
CA SER A 139 -3.66 -17.71 -28.42
C SER A 139 -4.18 -19.08 -27.97
N THR A 140 -3.31 -20.09 -27.96
CA THR A 140 -3.59 -21.45 -27.46
C THR A 140 -3.54 -21.55 -25.94
N VAL A 141 -2.98 -20.55 -25.24
CA VAL A 141 -2.94 -20.50 -23.78
C VAL A 141 -4.33 -20.11 -23.26
N LYS A 142 -5.07 -21.08 -22.69
CA LYS A 142 -6.47 -20.91 -22.24
C LYS A 142 -6.71 -19.76 -21.27
N SER A 143 -5.70 -19.35 -20.50
CA SER A 143 -5.80 -18.27 -19.50
C SER A 143 -5.36 -16.90 -20.03
N LEU A 144 -4.84 -16.82 -21.26
CA LEU A 144 -4.35 -15.55 -21.80
C LEU A 144 -5.54 -14.71 -22.32
N PRO A 145 -5.63 -13.42 -21.94
CA PRO A 145 -6.70 -12.55 -22.41
C PRO A 145 -6.55 -12.23 -23.90
N SER A 146 -7.58 -11.62 -24.49
CA SER A 146 -7.50 -11.08 -25.84
C SER A 146 -6.45 -9.95 -25.92
N PRO A 147 -6.01 -9.55 -27.13
CA PRO A 147 -5.09 -8.42 -27.31
C PRO A 147 -5.61 -7.09 -26.78
N THR A 148 -6.89 -7.01 -26.39
CA THR A 148 -7.48 -5.85 -25.72
C THR A 148 -7.29 -5.98 -24.22
N VAL A 149 -6.32 -5.22 -23.71
CA VAL A 149 -5.82 -5.34 -22.34
C VAL A 149 -5.95 -4.04 -21.57
N LEU A 150 -5.78 -4.14 -20.25
CA LEU A 150 -5.72 -3.01 -19.33
C LEU A 150 -4.30 -2.43 -19.35
N HIS A 151 -4.19 -1.14 -19.60
CA HIS A 151 -2.94 -0.39 -19.57
C HIS A 151 -2.91 0.43 -18.28
N PHE A 152 -1.89 0.18 -17.47
CA PHE A 152 -1.72 0.82 -16.17
C PHE A 152 -0.70 1.93 -16.27
N HIS A 153 -0.95 3.05 -15.59
CA HIS A 153 0.08 4.04 -15.35
C HIS A 153 1.12 3.46 -14.37
N PRO A 154 2.42 3.35 -14.72
CA PRO A 154 3.40 2.71 -13.86
C PRO A 154 3.51 3.33 -12.46
N ILE A 155 3.41 4.66 -12.37
CA ILE A 155 3.42 5.38 -11.08
C ILE A 155 2.14 5.10 -10.27
N GLY A 156 0.97 5.00 -10.91
CA GLY A 156 -0.28 4.67 -10.21
C GLY A 156 -0.27 3.23 -9.71
N PHE A 157 0.24 2.32 -10.55
CA PHE A 157 0.47 0.92 -10.19
C PHE A 157 1.44 0.80 -9.02
N ILE A 158 2.61 1.43 -9.09
CA ILE A 158 3.59 1.46 -7.99
C ILE A 158 3.00 2.16 -6.77
N GLY A 159 2.20 3.21 -6.93
CA GLY A 159 1.51 3.91 -5.85
C GLY A 159 0.55 3.04 -5.03
N ASN A 160 0.06 1.92 -5.57
CA ASN A 160 -0.67 0.92 -4.78
C ASN A 160 0.22 0.12 -3.83
N PHE A 161 1.51 -0.01 -4.17
CA PHE A 161 2.51 -0.69 -3.35
C PHE A 161 3.28 0.30 -2.48
N ASN A 162 3.39 1.54 -2.94
CA ASN A 162 3.95 2.67 -2.22
C ASN A 162 2.85 3.31 -1.37
N VAL A 163 2.37 2.52 -0.42
CA VAL A 163 1.39 3.00 0.54
C VAL A 163 2.05 4.13 1.35
N GLY A 164 1.55 5.34 1.19
CA GLY A 164 2.08 6.52 1.86
C GLY A 164 2.12 6.34 3.38
N GLU A 165 2.97 7.15 4.03
CA GLU A 165 3.12 7.26 5.49
C GLU A 165 1.80 7.46 6.28
N SER A 166 0.68 7.69 5.59
CA SER A 166 -0.65 7.88 6.17
C SER A 166 -1.49 6.60 6.35
N ASP A 167 -1.11 5.44 5.79
CA ASP A 167 -1.89 4.21 6.02
C ASP A 167 -1.40 3.48 7.28
N CYS A 168 -2.17 3.63 8.36
CA CYS A 168 -1.94 2.97 9.64
C CYS A 168 -1.77 1.45 9.47
N LYS A 169 -2.52 0.86 8.54
CA LYS A 169 -2.46 -0.56 8.19
C LYS A 169 -1.15 -0.94 7.50
N ALA A 170 -0.72 -0.21 6.48
CA ALA A 170 0.55 -0.53 5.81
C ALA A 170 1.75 -0.43 6.75
N ARG A 171 1.78 0.58 7.63
CA ARG A 171 2.85 0.71 8.65
C ARG A 171 2.84 -0.49 9.61
N PHE A 172 1.67 -0.95 10.02
CA PHE A 172 1.54 -2.17 10.82
C PHE A 172 2.04 -3.41 10.06
N LEU A 173 1.63 -3.60 8.80
CA LEU A 173 1.98 -4.79 8.00
C LEU A 173 3.50 -4.95 7.79
N LYS A 174 4.25 -3.84 7.71
CA LYS A 174 5.71 -3.89 7.59
C LYS A 174 6.36 -4.55 8.81
N ILE A 175 5.84 -4.26 10.00
CA ILE A 175 6.40 -4.75 11.26
C ILE A 175 5.68 -6.00 11.80
N SER A 176 4.45 -6.30 11.36
CA SER A 176 3.63 -7.35 11.95
C SER A 176 4.25 -8.75 11.80
N SER A 177 5.05 -8.96 10.75
CA SER A 177 5.74 -10.23 10.52
C SER A 177 6.74 -10.57 11.63
N ILE A 178 7.49 -9.59 12.16
CA ILE A 178 8.45 -9.83 13.24
C ILE A 178 7.72 -10.17 14.55
N ILE A 179 6.57 -9.55 14.79
CA ILE A 179 5.75 -9.78 15.98
C ILE A 179 5.19 -11.20 15.93
N LEU A 180 4.59 -11.57 14.80
CA LEU A 180 3.97 -12.87 14.60
C LEU A 180 4.93 -14.06 14.64
N ILE A 181 6.23 -13.86 14.41
CA ILE A 181 7.24 -14.93 14.59
C ILE A 181 7.30 -15.36 16.07
N HIS A 182 7.08 -14.43 16.99
CA HIS A 182 7.06 -14.69 18.42
C HIS A 182 5.68 -15.11 18.94
N GLU A 183 4.62 -14.81 18.19
CA GLU A 183 3.27 -15.24 18.51
C GLU A 183 3.10 -16.72 18.13
N GLY A 184 3.28 -17.60 19.11
CA GLY A 184 3.21 -19.05 18.95
C GLY A 184 1.83 -19.58 18.52
N GLY A 185 1.68 -20.91 18.57
CA GLY A 185 0.42 -21.59 18.30
C GLY A 185 -0.56 -21.56 19.47
N TYR A 186 -1.62 -22.35 19.37
CA TYR A 186 -2.63 -22.50 20.41
C TYR A 186 -2.01 -23.04 21.70
N VAL A 187 -2.28 -22.37 22.82
CA VAL A 187 -1.93 -22.77 24.18
C VAL A 187 -3.18 -22.67 25.04
N ASN A 188 -3.47 -23.72 25.79
CA ASN A 188 -4.51 -23.72 26.81
C ASN A 188 -3.94 -24.41 28.05
N ASP A 189 -3.37 -23.64 28.97
CA ASP A 189 -2.85 -24.16 30.23
C ASP A 189 -3.99 -24.19 31.28
N PRO A 190 -4.42 -25.37 31.76
CA PRO A 190 -5.48 -25.48 32.76
C PRO A 190 -5.16 -24.81 34.10
N LYS A 191 -3.89 -24.48 34.37
CA LYS A 191 -3.43 -23.84 35.60
C LYS A 191 -3.31 -22.32 35.47
N ASP A 192 -3.50 -21.75 34.28
CA ASP A 192 -3.31 -20.33 34.03
C ASP A 192 -4.64 -19.60 33.83
N SER A 193 -4.79 -18.46 34.47
CA SER A 193 -6.04 -17.68 34.49
C SER A 193 -6.39 -17.01 33.16
N GLY A 194 -5.45 -17.01 32.20
CA GLY A 194 -5.60 -16.38 30.88
C GLY A 194 -6.45 -17.16 29.87
N GLY A 195 -6.76 -18.44 30.16
CA GLY A 195 -7.56 -19.30 29.30
C GLY A 195 -6.91 -19.61 27.95
N ALA A 196 -7.69 -20.19 27.04
CA ALA A 196 -7.24 -20.54 25.69
C ALA A 196 -6.70 -19.32 24.94
N THR A 197 -5.50 -19.43 24.39
CA THR A 197 -4.81 -18.36 23.65
C THR A 197 -4.26 -18.92 22.36
N ASN A 198 -4.40 -18.20 21.24
CA ASN A 198 -3.72 -18.55 19.99
C ASN A 198 -3.16 -17.28 19.35
N LYS A 199 -1.91 -17.31 18.86
CA LYS A 199 -1.24 -16.15 18.24
C LYS A 199 -1.26 -14.88 19.11
N GLY A 200 -1.19 -15.06 20.43
CA GLY A 200 -1.27 -14.00 21.43
C GLY A 200 -2.67 -13.43 21.69
N ILE A 201 -3.70 -13.89 20.96
CA ILE A 201 -5.10 -13.51 21.21
C ILE A 201 -5.67 -14.40 22.31
N ALA A 202 -5.84 -13.82 23.49
CA ALA A 202 -6.43 -14.49 24.65
C ALA A 202 -7.95 -14.70 24.49
N TRP A 203 -8.52 -15.66 25.21
CA TRP A 203 -9.92 -16.07 25.11
C TRP A 203 -10.91 -14.89 25.26
N ASN A 204 -10.66 -14.00 26.21
CA ASN A 204 -11.50 -12.81 26.43
C ASN A 204 -11.47 -11.84 25.23
N ALA A 205 -10.29 -11.58 24.65
CA ALA A 205 -10.14 -10.76 23.45
C ALA A 205 -10.79 -11.43 22.24
N TRP A 206 -10.65 -12.75 22.11
CA TRP A 206 -11.33 -13.53 21.09
C TRP A 206 -12.85 -13.41 21.20
N GLN A 207 -13.41 -13.59 22.40
CA GLN A 207 -14.84 -13.44 22.66
C GLN A 207 -15.36 -12.04 22.34
N ALA A 208 -14.58 -11.01 22.65
CA ALA A 208 -14.97 -9.63 22.40
C ALA A 208 -14.92 -9.26 20.90
N TYR A 209 -13.90 -9.70 20.17
CA TYR A 209 -13.54 -9.09 18.90
C TYR A 209 -13.67 -9.99 17.67
N ALA A 210 -13.74 -11.32 17.81
CA ALA A 210 -13.79 -12.23 16.65
C ALA A 210 -14.99 -11.94 15.73
N LYS A 211 -16.16 -11.71 16.31
CA LYS A 211 -17.37 -11.44 15.53
C LYS A 211 -17.36 -10.05 14.91
N GLU A 212 -16.90 -9.06 15.65
CA GLU A 212 -16.86 -7.66 15.21
C GLU A 212 -15.78 -7.42 14.14
N ASP A 213 -14.55 -7.87 14.38
CA ASP A 213 -13.40 -7.59 13.50
C ASP A 213 -13.29 -8.58 12.33
N LEU A 214 -13.72 -9.84 12.53
CA LEU A 214 -13.52 -10.91 11.55
C LEU A 214 -14.82 -11.48 10.97
N GLY A 215 -15.97 -11.21 11.59
CA GLY A 215 -17.23 -11.86 11.23
C GLY A 215 -17.26 -13.36 11.55
N VAL A 216 -16.40 -13.81 12.46
CA VAL A 216 -16.26 -15.22 12.87
C VAL A 216 -16.87 -15.41 14.25
N GLU A 217 -17.66 -16.46 14.44
CA GLU A 217 -18.23 -16.76 15.76
C GLU A 217 -17.11 -17.09 16.76
N PRO A 218 -17.13 -16.52 17.98
CA PRO A 218 -16.07 -16.67 18.97
C PRO A 218 -16.09 -18.03 19.68
N THR A 219 -15.92 -19.10 18.92
CA THR A 219 -15.86 -20.48 19.43
C THR A 219 -14.40 -20.90 19.67
N LEU A 220 -14.20 -21.94 20.48
CA LEU A 220 -12.87 -22.50 20.74
C LEU A 220 -12.25 -23.09 19.46
N GLU A 221 -13.07 -23.77 18.66
CA GLU A 221 -12.66 -24.31 17.37
C GLU A 221 -12.13 -23.22 16.44
N ASN A 222 -12.84 -22.09 16.34
CA ASN A 222 -12.40 -20.97 15.51
C ASN A 222 -11.16 -20.26 16.08
N LEU A 223 -10.99 -20.22 17.41
CA LEU A 223 -9.75 -19.73 18.01
C LEU A 223 -8.55 -20.63 17.66
N ILE A 224 -8.74 -21.95 17.70
CA ILE A 224 -7.69 -22.91 17.30
C ILE A 224 -7.35 -22.74 15.81
N ALA A 225 -8.35 -22.47 14.97
CA ALA A 225 -8.19 -22.26 13.53
C ALA A 225 -7.74 -20.82 13.13
N LEU A 226 -7.46 -19.95 14.11
CA LEU A 226 -7.10 -18.55 13.88
C LEU A 226 -5.88 -18.44 12.95
N THR A 227 -6.03 -17.72 11.84
CA THR A 227 -4.93 -17.46 10.89
C THR A 227 -4.09 -16.25 11.30
N ASN A 228 -2.87 -16.15 10.77
CA ASN A 228 -2.02 -14.96 10.97
C ASN A 228 -2.71 -13.69 10.47
N ASP A 229 -3.39 -13.74 9.32
CA ASP A 229 -4.08 -12.59 8.75
C ASP A 229 -5.27 -12.14 9.62
N GLN A 230 -5.98 -13.09 10.22
CA GLN A 230 -7.05 -12.79 11.17
C GLN A 230 -6.51 -12.18 12.46
N ALA A 231 -5.43 -12.74 13.02
CA ALA A 231 -4.76 -12.17 14.19
C ALA A 231 -4.26 -10.74 13.91
N CYS A 232 -3.64 -10.52 12.75
CA CYS A 232 -3.22 -9.19 12.29
C CYS A 232 -4.36 -8.17 12.27
N LYS A 233 -5.56 -8.57 11.82
CA LYS A 233 -6.73 -7.66 11.82
C LYS A 233 -7.12 -7.24 13.22
N ILE A 234 -7.14 -8.18 14.18
CA ILE A 234 -7.44 -7.86 15.59
C ILE A 234 -6.35 -6.94 16.17
N TYR A 235 -5.06 -7.25 15.92
CA TYR A 235 -3.96 -6.40 16.36
C TYR A 235 -4.05 -4.97 15.80
N LEU A 236 -4.31 -4.85 14.50
CA LEU A 236 -4.48 -3.57 13.83
C LEU A 236 -5.61 -2.77 14.47
N ASN A 237 -6.81 -3.35 14.55
CA ASN A 237 -8.03 -2.67 14.95
C ASN A 237 -8.09 -2.35 16.45
N ARG A 238 -7.43 -3.14 17.31
CA ARG A 238 -7.59 -3.04 18.78
C ARG A 238 -6.36 -2.52 19.51
N TYR A 239 -5.18 -2.70 18.93
CA TYR A 239 -3.93 -2.41 19.64
C TYR A 239 -3.07 -1.39 18.89
N TRP A 240 -2.98 -1.46 17.56
CA TRP A 240 -2.12 -0.58 16.78
C TRP A 240 -2.77 0.79 16.50
N GLU A 241 -3.91 0.78 15.81
CA GLU A 241 -4.55 2.00 15.32
C GLU A 241 -5.17 2.85 16.45
N PRO A 242 -5.97 2.29 17.39
CA PRO A 242 -6.59 3.10 18.44
C PRO A 242 -5.59 3.76 19.39
N LYS A 243 -4.40 3.18 19.55
CA LYS A 243 -3.33 3.69 20.41
C LYS A 243 -2.38 4.64 19.67
N GLY A 244 -2.64 4.91 18.38
CA GLY A 244 -1.88 5.88 17.61
C GLY A 244 -0.47 5.46 17.25
N PHE A 245 -0.12 4.17 17.30
CA PHE A 245 1.24 3.72 16.96
C PHE A 245 1.64 4.08 15.53
N CYS A 246 0.67 4.17 14.61
CA CYS A 246 0.91 4.67 13.26
C CYS A 246 1.29 6.15 13.16
N LYS A 247 1.19 6.93 14.23
CA LYS A 247 1.66 8.32 14.28
C LYS A 247 3.15 8.44 14.65
N ILE A 248 3.78 7.37 15.16
CA ILE A 248 5.23 7.34 15.44
C ILE A 248 5.99 7.24 14.13
N ARG A 249 6.71 8.26 13.69
CA ARG A 249 7.29 8.37 12.33
C ARG A 249 8.33 7.31 12.02
N ASN A 250 9.26 7.08 12.95
CA ASN A 250 10.30 6.07 12.78
C ASN A 250 9.72 4.66 12.98
N GLU A 251 9.81 3.83 11.93
CA GLU A 251 9.21 2.48 11.89
C GLU A 251 9.76 1.54 12.96
N LYS A 252 11.08 1.53 13.14
CA LYS A 252 11.75 0.66 14.11
C LYS A 252 11.44 1.08 15.55
N THR A 253 11.32 2.38 15.80
CA THR A 253 10.85 2.91 17.08
C THR A 253 9.41 2.51 17.35
N ALA A 254 8.54 2.61 16.35
CA ALA A 254 7.15 2.15 16.47
C ALA A 254 7.08 0.65 16.79
N LEU A 255 7.89 -0.19 16.12
CA LEU A 255 8.03 -1.62 16.41
C LEU A 255 8.47 -1.86 17.86
N MET A 256 9.55 -1.23 18.31
CA MET A 256 10.11 -1.42 19.65
C MET A 256 9.10 -1.10 20.76
N ILE A 257 8.36 0.00 20.60
CA ILE A 257 7.36 0.45 21.57
C ILE A 257 6.13 -0.46 21.53
N TYR A 258 5.60 -0.76 20.34
CA TYR A 258 4.40 -1.57 20.18
C TYR A 258 4.60 -3.01 20.67
N ASP A 259 5.67 -3.69 20.23
CA ASP A 259 5.97 -5.07 20.62
C ASP A 259 6.14 -5.22 22.14
N TRP A 260 6.77 -4.23 22.78
CA TRP A 260 6.86 -4.23 24.23
C TRP A 260 5.49 -4.02 24.89
N SER A 261 4.65 -3.13 24.34
CA SER A 261 3.32 -2.83 24.89
C SER A 261 2.34 -4.01 24.89
N ILE A 262 2.47 -4.93 23.94
CA ILE A 262 1.63 -6.13 23.87
C ILE A 262 2.18 -7.29 24.72
N THR A 263 3.47 -7.29 25.03
CA THR A 263 4.12 -8.32 25.86
C THR A 263 4.19 -7.97 27.33
N SER A 264 4.01 -6.69 27.70
CA SER A 264 4.19 -6.23 29.07
C SER A 264 3.30 -5.05 29.40
N GLY A 265 2.47 -5.23 30.43
CA GLY A 265 1.50 -4.21 30.86
C GLY A 265 2.10 -2.91 31.40
N GLN A 266 3.41 -2.82 31.66
CA GLN A 266 4.10 -1.60 32.14
C GLN A 266 5.01 -0.95 31.09
N ALA A 267 5.00 -1.43 29.84
CA ALA A 267 5.94 -0.98 28.81
C ALA A 267 5.84 0.52 28.54
N ILE A 268 4.63 1.06 28.37
CA ILE A 268 4.43 2.48 28.04
C ILE A 268 4.92 3.36 29.18
N LYS A 269 4.65 2.99 30.43
CA LYS A 269 5.18 3.72 31.59
C LYS A 269 6.70 3.77 31.59
N LYS A 270 7.37 2.64 31.35
CA LYS A 270 8.84 2.59 31.29
C LYS A 270 9.42 3.42 30.15
N ILE A 271 8.71 3.52 29.04
CA ILE A 271 9.08 4.39 27.92
C ILE A 271 8.88 5.87 28.30
N GLN A 272 7.78 6.22 28.95
CA GLN A 272 7.54 7.60 29.44
C GLN A 272 8.59 8.03 30.47
N GLU A 273 8.91 7.16 31.44
CA GLU A 273 10.01 7.36 32.40
C GLU A 273 11.35 7.59 31.68
N LEU A 274 11.67 6.76 30.68
CA LEU A 274 12.88 6.91 29.86
C LEU A 274 12.91 8.23 29.09
N LEU A 275 11.81 8.61 28.45
CA LEU A 275 11.70 9.87 27.70
C LEU A 275 11.92 11.07 28.62
N ASN A 276 11.37 11.02 29.84
CA ASN A 276 11.55 12.10 30.81
C ASN A 276 12.99 12.18 31.34
N LEU A 277 13.56 11.03 31.74
CA LEU A 277 14.88 10.98 32.39
C LEU A 277 16.04 11.22 31.40
N ASP A 278 16.00 10.56 30.24
CA ASP A 278 17.15 10.51 29.32
C ASP A 278 17.05 11.54 28.19
N PHE A 279 15.83 12.01 27.88
CA PHE A 279 15.57 12.93 26.77
C PHE A 279 14.93 14.25 27.21
N GLY A 280 14.78 14.48 28.52
CA GLY A 280 14.24 15.71 29.08
C GLY A 280 12.82 16.02 28.60
N LYS A 281 12.06 15.00 28.19
CA LYS A 281 10.63 15.17 27.89
C LYS A 281 9.92 15.43 29.23
N ASN A 282 8.85 16.23 29.22
CA ASN A 282 8.10 16.57 30.43
C ASN A 282 6.67 16.06 30.28
N ILE A 283 6.53 14.75 30.03
CA ILE A 283 5.25 14.10 29.75
C ILE A 283 4.74 13.32 30.96
N VAL A 284 3.43 13.10 31.05
CA VAL A 284 2.82 12.32 32.14
C VAL A 284 3.13 10.82 32.01
N ASP A 285 3.57 10.18 33.10
CA ASP A 285 3.96 8.76 33.17
C ASP A 285 2.79 7.84 33.60
N ASN A 286 1.66 7.96 32.92
CA ASN A 286 0.41 7.26 33.27
C ASN A 286 0.26 5.86 32.66
N ASN A 287 1.26 5.35 31.94
CA ASN A 287 1.21 4.06 31.24
C ASN A 287 0.21 4.01 30.06
N HIS A 288 -0.31 5.15 29.61
CA HIS A 288 -1.23 5.24 28.49
C HIS A 288 -0.50 5.85 27.30
N MET A 289 -0.65 5.25 26.11
CA MET A 289 -0.13 5.86 24.90
C MET A 289 -1.01 7.05 24.54
N THR A 290 -0.43 8.26 24.59
CA THR A 290 -1.12 9.52 24.28
C THR A 290 -0.45 10.21 23.10
N ASP A 291 -1.16 11.15 22.46
CA ASP A 291 -0.56 11.99 21.42
C ASP A 291 0.65 12.78 21.95
N GLU A 292 0.63 13.19 23.22
CA GLU A 292 1.79 13.81 23.88
C GLU A 292 3.00 12.87 23.95
N THR A 293 2.79 11.58 24.26
CA THR A 293 3.87 10.57 24.27
C THR A 293 4.41 10.36 22.85
N ILE A 294 3.53 10.31 21.85
CA ILE A 294 3.88 10.16 20.44
C ILE A 294 4.70 11.35 19.95
N ASP A 295 4.28 12.57 20.27
CA ASP A 295 4.98 13.80 19.90
C ASP A 295 6.34 13.90 20.60
N ALA A 296 6.43 13.47 21.86
CA ALA A 296 7.70 13.37 22.58
C ALA A 296 8.67 12.39 21.91
N VAL A 297 8.20 11.24 21.46
CA VAL A 297 9.00 10.27 20.69
C VAL A 297 9.44 10.85 19.34
N ASN A 298 8.51 11.44 18.59
CA ASN A 298 8.77 11.99 17.26
C ASN A 298 9.68 13.23 17.26
N SER A 299 9.73 13.96 18.37
CA SER A 299 10.57 15.16 18.53
C SER A 299 12.03 14.85 18.87
N ILE A 300 12.41 13.57 19.04
CA ILE A 300 13.80 13.17 19.25
C ILE A 300 14.47 13.03 17.88
N GLU A 301 15.55 13.77 17.63
CA GLU A 301 16.27 13.74 16.36
C GLU A 301 17.06 12.43 16.19
N ASP A 302 17.81 12.03 17.22
CA ASP A 302 18.59 10.79 17.25
C ASP A 302 17.71 9.58 17.63
N GLN A 303 16.98 9.07 16.64
CA GLN A 303 16.10 7.90 16.82
C GLN A 303 16.88 6.61 17.10
N ASP A 304 18.11 6.46 16.60
CA ASP A 304 18.91 5.25 16.82
C ASP A 304 19.33 5.13 18.30
N ASN A 305 19.71 6.25 18.91
CA ASN A 305 19.95 6.33 20.35
C ASN A 305 18.70 6.00 21.17
N LEU A 306 17.53 6.53 20.77
CA LEU A 306 16.25 6.21 21.41
C LEU A 306 15.95 4.70 21.33
N ILE A 307 16.12 4.09 20.16
CA ILE A 307 15.91 2.65 19.95
C ILE A 307 16.84 1.84 20.85
N GLU A 308 18.13 2.20 20.92
CA GLU A 308 19.10 1.51 21.77
C GLU A 308 18.74 1.63 23.25
N LYS A 309 18.34 2.81 23.71
CA LYS A 309 17.90 3.06 25.09
C LYS A 309 16.61 2.32 25.44
N ILE A 310 15.63 2.27 24.52
CA ILE A 310 14.42 1.45 24.70
C ILE A 310 14.80 -0.02 24.82
N GLY A 311 15.67 -0.53 23.95
CA GLY A 311 16.17 -1.91 23.99
C GLY A 311 16.84 -2.25 25.32
N LYS A 312 17.77 -1.40 25.79
CA LYS A 312 18.45 -1.57 27.08
C LYS A 312 17.47 -1.54 28.26
N THR A 313 16.54 -0.59 28.26
CA THR A 313 15.52 -0.45 29.31
C THR A 313 14.60 -1.68 29.33
N ARG A 314 14.20 -2.18 28.16
CA ARG A 314 13.38 -3.38 28.03
C ARG A 314 14.09 -4.64 28.52
N LYS A 315 15.38 -4.83 28.19
CA LYS A 315 16.18 -5.95 28.69
C LYS A 315 16.30 -5.93 30.22
N LYS A 316 16.63 -4.77 30.80
CA LYS A 316 16.68 -4.58 32.27
C LYS A 316 15.34 -4.87 32.93
N TYR A 317 14.23 -4.47 32.29
CA TYR A 317 12.90 -4.78 32.77
C TYR A 317 12.66 -6.30 32.82
N TYR A 318 12.99 -7.04 31.75
CA TYR A 318 12.86 -8.50 31.75
C TYR A 318 13.77 -9.20 32.76
N GLU A 319 15.00 -8.72 32.94
CA GLU A 319 15.89 -9.19 34.01
C GLU A 319 15.24 -8.98 35.39
N SER A 320 14.64 -7.81 35.64
CA SER A 320 13.95 -7.54 36.91
C SER A 320 12.73 -8.43 37.17
N LEU A 321 12.10 -8.97 36.11
CA LEU A 321 11.02 -9.96 36.24
C LEU A 321 11.55 -11.39 36.47
N ALA A 322 12.76 -11.67 35.99
CA ALA A 322 13.38 -12.97 36.04
C ALA A 322 14.13 -13.22 37.35
N TYR A 323 14.67 -12.17 37.97
CA TYR A 323 15.41 -12.22 39.22
C TYR A 323 14.63 -11.61 40.39
N GLN A 324 14.89 -12.11 41.60
CA GLN A 324 14.41 -11.52 42.84
C GLN A 324 15.28 -10.32 43.23
N ALA A 325 14.81 -9.51 44.19
CA ALA A 325 15.54 -8.35 44.68
C ALA A 325 16.92 -8.70 45.30
N ASP A 326 17.10 -9.92 45.77
CA ASP A 326 18.38 -10.43 46.31
C ASP A 326 19.30 -11.06 45.22
N GLY A 327 18.93 -10.94 43.95
CA GLY A 327 19.70 -11.43 42.80
C GLY A 327 19.50 -12.92 42.49
N LYS A 328 18.64 -13.65 43.23
CA LYS A 328 18.38 -15.06 42.93
C LYS A 328 17.41 -15.25 41.77
N PRO A 329 17.55 -16.34 40.98
CA PRO A 329 16.58 -16.68 39.94
C PRO A 329 15.16 -16.84 40.51
N GLY A 330 14.21 -16.11 39.94
CA GLY A 330 12.78 -16.22 40.22
C GLY A 330 12.07 -17.22 39.30
N LYS A 331 10.75 -17.35 39.47
CA LYS A 331 9.89 -18.29 38.70
C LYS A 331 9.92 -18.06 37.18
N ASN A 332 10.26 -16.85 36.75
CA ASN A 332 10.25 -16.42 35.35
C ASN A 332 11.60 -16.59 34.64
N ILE A 333 12.66 -17.02 35.34
CA ILE A 333 14.01 -17.15 34.75
C ILE A 333 14.03 -18.00 33.48
N LYS A 334 13.18 -19.03 33.41
CA LYS A 334 13.03 -19.92 32.26
C LYS A 334 12.58 -19.21 30.97
N PHE A 335 11.96 -18.03 31.08
CA PHE A 335 11.48 -17.24 29.94
C PHE A 335 12.48 -16.15 29.51
N LEU A 336 13.46 -15.82 30.35
CA LEU A 336 14.34 -14.66 30.15
C LEU A 336 15.06 -14.71 28.79
N ASN A 337 15.66 -15.84 28.44
CA ASN A 337 16.37 -15.98 27.17
C ASN A 337 15.45 -15.72 25.97
N GLY A 338 14.21 -16.20 26.00
CA GLY A 338 13.23 -15.95 24.94
C GLY A 338 12.84 -14.47 24.85
N TRP A 339 12.67 -13.81 26.01
CA TRP A 339 12.40 -12.38 26.05
C TRP A 339 13.56 -11.55 25.51
N LEU A 340 14.80 -11.86 25.89
CA LEU A 340 15.99 -11.16 25.40
C LEU A 340 16.16 -11.33 23.89
N ASN A 341 15.98 -12.55 23.37
CA ASN A 341 16.02 -12.82 21.94
C ASN A 341 14.96 -12.01 21.17
N ARG A 342 13.73 -11.91 21.69
CA ARG A 342 12.67 -11.08 21.07
C ARG A 342 13.06 -9.60 21.01
N VAL A 343 13.76 -9.07 22.02
CA VAL A 343 14.30 -7.70 21.96
C VAL A 343 15.36 -7.58 20.86
N ASP A 344 16.26 -8.56 20.77
CA ASP A 344 17.32 -8.55 19.75
C ASP A 344 16.76 -8.67 18.33
N ASP A 345 15.73 -9.49 18.13
CA ASP A 345 15.04 -9.61 16.83
C ASP A 345 14.40 -8.28 16.41
N CYS A 346 13.82 -7.52 17.35
CA CYS A 346 13.31 -6.18 17.07
C CYS A 346 14.45 -5.17 16.79
N LEU A 347 15.57 -5.26 17.53
CA LEU A 347 16.74 -4.40 17.34
C LEU A 347 17.48 -4.70 16.04
N ASN A 348 17.41 -5.91 15.51
CA ASN A 348 18.03 -6.31 14.24
C ASN A 348 17.09 -6.15 13.04
N TYR A 349 15.89 -5.61 13.25
CA TYR A 349 14.97 -5.27 12.17
C TYR A 349 15.51 -4.08 11.35
N HIS A 350 15.54 -4.22 10.02
CA HIS A 350 16.06 -3.22 9.09
C HIS A 350 15.01 -2.75 8.05
N GLY A 351 13.73 -3.08 8.25
CA GLY A 351 12.71 -2.87 7.22
C GLY A 351 12.82 -3.88 6.08
N ARG A 352 11.82 -3.93 5.19
CA ARG A 352 11.88 -4.63 3.90
C ARG A 352 11.67 -3.65 2.77
#